data_AF-A0A9X2NFR3-F1
#
_entry.id   AF-A0A9X2NFR3-F1
#
_cell.length_a   1.000
_cell.length_b   1.000
_cell.length_c   1.000
_cell.angle_alpha   90.00
_cell.angle_beta   90.00
_cell.angle_gamma   90.00
#
_symmetry.space_group_name_H-M   'P 1'
#
loop_
_entity.id
_entity.type
_entity.pdbx_description
1 polymer ?
#
loop_
_entity_poly.entity_id
_entity_poly.type
_entity_poly.pdbx_seq_one_letter_code
_entity_poly.pdbx_strand_id
1 'polypeptide(L)'
;MTAATTPKGERRRAALVEAAAKLLVEGGFDAIRHRAVAERAGLPLASTTYYFDSLEELVTAAVEHHSNAELAAGRRRLEELATRNRGVQATVDLVLEMLLGPETDDAEADAEAVLLRYERLVATGRRPYLRPLMRTLSAQLDELLTEIFARSGTPVSADELERLVALVDGAVVNALIAIDPAPRAAASRMLQNALDGT
;
A
#
# COMPACT_ATOMS: atom_id res chain seq x y z
N MET A 1 -28.87 -10.30 -14.85
CA MET A 1 -29.80 -10.19 -13.70
C MET A 1 -28.97 -10.17 -12.44
N THR A 2 -28.85 -9.01 -11.79
CA THR A 2 -28.19 -8.86 -10.49
C THR A 2 -29.13 -9.42 -9.42
N ALA A 3 -28.95 -10.70 -9.08
CA ALA A 3 -29.62 -11.30 -7.93
C ALA A 3 -29.18 -10.53 -6.68
N ALA A 4 -30.14 -10.12 -5.83
CA ALA A 4 -29.83 -9.50 -4.55
C ALA A 4 -28.84 -10.39 -3.78
N THR A 5 -27.64 -9.87 -3.51
CA THR A 5 -26.57 -10.64 -2.88
C THR A 5 -27.01 -10.97 -1.46
N THR A 6 -27.22 -12.25 -1.17
CA THR A 6 -27.52 -12.66 0.21
C THR A 6 -26.32 -12.36 1.12
N PRO A 7 -26.50 -12.12 2.43
CA PRO A 7 -25.38 -11.94 3.36
C PRO A 7 -24.36 -13.10 3.34
N LYS A 8 -24.82 -14.31 3.00
CA LYS A 8 -23.95 -15.47 2.78
C LYS A 8 -23.09 -15.32 1.52
N GLY A 9 -23.64 -14.77 0.45
CA GLY A 9 -22.91 -14.49 -0.79
C GLY A 9 -21.86 -13.41 -0.60
N GLU A 10 -22.20 -12.34 0.10
CA GLU A 10 -21.25 -11.25 0.42
C GLU A 10 -20.05 -11.76 1.23
N ARG A 11 -20.30 -12.57 2.27
CA ARG A 11 -19.22 -13.19 3.06
C ARG A 11 -18.30 -14.08 2.22
N ARG A 12 -18.86 -14.84 1.27
CA ARG A 12 -18.05 -15.68 0.38
C ARG A 12 -17.22 -14.86 -0.59
N ARG A 13 -17.80 -13.81 -1.18
CA ARG A 13 -17.05 -12.87 -2.03
C ARG A 13 -15.92 -12.22 -1.24
N ALA A 14 -16.20 -11.74 -0.03
CA ALA A 14 -15.19 -11.15 0.85
C ALA A 14 -14.05 -12.12 1.18
N ALA A 15 -14.34 -13.39 1.50
CA ALA A 15 -13.33 -14.40 1.76
C ALA A 15 -12.41 -14.65 0.55
N LEU A 16 -12.95 -14.63 -0.68
CA LEU A 16 -12.14 -14.73 -1.89
C LEU A 16 -11.23 -13.51 -2.09
N VAL A 17 -11.75 -12.30 -1.85
CA VAL A 17 -10.97 -11.06 -1.94
C VAL A 17 -9.84 -11.07 -0.91
N GLU A 18 -10.13 -11.42 0.34
CA GLU A 18 -9.13 -11.50 1.42
C GLU A 18 -8.03 -12.53 1.08
N ALA A 19 -8.43 -13.71 0.59
CA ALA A 19 -7.47 -14.74 0.17
C ALA A 19 -6.60 -14.30 -1.01
N ALA A 20 -7.14 -13.51 -1.94
CA ALA A 20 -6.41 -12.94 -3.07
C ALA A 20 -5.47 -11.80 -2.62
N ALA A 21 -5.89 -10.95 -1.68
CA ALA A 21 -5.05 -9.91 -1.11
C ALA A 21 -3.86 -10.50 -0.34
N LYS A 22 -4.05 -11.60 0.39
CA LYS A 22 -2.95 -12.34 1.04
C LYS A 22 -1.93 -12.86 0.02
N LEU A 23 -2.40 -13.46 -1.08
CA LEU A 23 -1.50 -13.87 -2.18
C LEU A 23 -0.74 -12.72 -2.79
N LEU A 24 -1.41 -11.58 -2.97
CA LEU A 24 -0.79 -10.40 -3.53
C LEU A 24 0.42 -9.97 -2.70
N VAL A 25 0.28 -9.99 -1.37
CA VAL A 25 1.34 -9.60 -0.45
C VAL A 25 2.47 -10.66 -0.42
N GLU A 26 2.12 -11.94 -0.40
CA GLU A 26 3.07 -13.06 -0.28
C GLU A 26 3.86 -13.36 -1.56
N GLY A 27 3.25 -13.24 -2.73
CA GLY A 27 3.85 -13.69 -4.00
C GLY A 27 3.57 -12.78 -5.18
N GLY A 28 3.12 -11.56 -4.92
CA GLY A 28 2.79 -10.58 -5.95
C GLY A 28 1.60 -11.00 -6.80
N PHE A 29 1.44 -10.31 -7.93
CA PHE A 29 0.29 -10.52 -8.81
C PHE A 29 0.23 -11.91 -9.43
N ASP A 30 1.38 -12.55 -9.69
CA ASP A 30 1.43 -13.85 -10.40
C ASP A 30 0.97 -15.01 -9.50
N ALA A 31 0.95 -14.79 -8.19
CA ALA A 31 0.39 -15.70 -7.20
C ALA A 31 -1.15 -15.71 -7.24
N ILE A 32 -1.80 -14.65 -7.74
CA ILE A 32 -3.25 -14.57 -7.82
C ILE A 32 -3.74 -15.41 -9.02
N ARG A 33 -4.34 -16.56 -8.70
CA ARG A 33 -4.99 -17.45 -9.67
C ARG A 33 -6.31 -17.95 -9.07
N HIS A 34 -7.35 -18.14 -9.89
CA HIS A 34 -8.65 -18.63 -9.41
C HIS A 34 -8.54 -19.84 -8.49
N ARG A 35 -7.75 -20.86 -8.88
CA ARG A 35 -7.53 -22.05 -8.05
C ARG A 35 -6.81 -21.74 -6.73
N ALA A 36 -5.72 -20.98 -6.77
CA ALA A 36 -4.95 -20.62 -5.58
C ALA A 36 -5.75 -19.76 -4.59
N VAL A 37 -6.66 -18.92 -5.10
CA VAL A 37 -7.57 -18.10 -4.28
C VAL A 37 -8.67 -18.96 -3.66
N ALA A 38 -9.33 -19.80 -4.47
CA ALA A 38 -10.39 -20.69 -3.99
C ALA A 38 -9.89 -21.63 -2.89
N GLU A 39 -8.71 -22.22 -3.10
CA GLU A 39 -8.06 -23.12 -2.15
C GLU A 39 -7.82 -22.44 -0.79
N ARG A 40 -7.20 -21.25 -0.78
CA ARG A 40 -6.93 -20.54 0.48
C ARG A 40 -8.17 -19.96 1.14
N ALA A 41 -9.19 -19.60 0.37
CA ALA A 41 -10.48 -19.21 0.91
C ALA A 41 -11.26 -20.40 1.48
N GLY A 42 -10.82 -21.65 1.25
CA GLY A 42 -11.56 -22.85 1.62
C GLY A 42 -12.89 -22.99 0.87
N LEU A 43 -12.95 -22.47 -0.37
CA LEU A 43 -14.16 -22.44 -1.19
C LEU A 43 -14.00 -23.29 -2.47
N PRO A 44 -15.10 -23.85 -3.01
CA PRO A 44 -15.04 -24.54 -4.30
C PRO A 44 -14.54 -23.62 -5.41
N LEU A 45 -13.75 -24.15 -6.35
CA LEU A 45 -13.24 -23.39 -7.52
C LEU A 45 -14.35 -22.64 -8.27
N ALA A 46 -15.53 -23.26 -8.42
CA ALA A 46 -16.69 -22.63 -9.08
C ALA A 46 -17.14 -21.32 -8.39
N SER A 47 -16.77 -21.09 -7.12
CA SER A 47 -17.08 -19.85 -6.40
C SER A 47 -16.34 -18.65 -7.01
N THR A 48 -15.08 -18.81 -7.45
CA THR A 48 -14.34 -17.68 -8.02
C THR A 48 -14.95 -17.20 -9.32
N THR A 49 -15.37 -18.12 -10.18
CA THR A 49 -16.03 -17.79 -11.46
C THR A 49 -17.49 -17.39 -11.28
N TYR A 50 -18.09 -17.64 -10.11
CA TYR A 50 -19.43 -17.17 -9.77
C TYR A 50 -19.43 -15.72 -9.28
N TYR A 51 -18.39 -15.30 -8.55
CA TYR A 51 -18.31 -13.95 -7.96
C TYR A 51 -17.43 -12.96 -8.74
N PHE A 52 -16.60 -13.44 -9.67
CA PHE A 52 -15.71 -12.62 -10.49
C PHE A 52 -15.78 -13.10 -11.94
N ASP A 53 -16.08 -12.18 -12.84
CA ASP A 53 -16.21 -12.42 -14.27
C ASP A 53 -14.84 -12.67 -14.93
N SER A 54 -13.76 -12.21 -14.29
CA SER A 54 -12.40 -12.37 -14.78
C SER A 54 -11.35 -12.42 -13.65
N LEU A 55 -10.15 -12.87 -14.00
CA LEU A 55 -9.00 -12.74 -13.10
C LEU A 55 -8.64 -11.27 -12.86
N GLU A 56 -8.83 -10.38 -13.85
CA GLU A 56 -8.58 -8.94 -13.71
C GLU A 56 -9.49 -8.32 -12.65
N GLU A 57 -10.77 -8.68 -12.61
CA GLU A 57 -11.72 -8.21 -11.60
C GLU A 57 -11.31 -8.70 -10.20
N LEU A 58 -10.90 -9.96 -10.07
CA LEU A 58 -10.40 -10.52 -8.81
C LEU A 58 -9.11 -9.82 -8.34
N VAL A 59 -8.17 -9.57 -9.26
CA VAL A 59 -6.94 -8.82 -8.97
C VAL A 59 -7.27 -7.38 -8.55
N THR A 60 -8.18 -6.72 -9.26
CA THR A 60 -8.61 -5.35 -8.92
C THR A 60 -9.21 -5.30 -7.52
N ALA A 61 -10.09 -6.24 -7.18
CA ALA A 61 -10.68 -6.32 -5.84
C ALA A 61 -9.63 -6.62 -4.75
N ALA A 62 -8.63 -7.44 -5.06
CA ALA A 62 -7.54 -7.74 -4.13
C ALA A 62 -6.66 -6.52 -3.84
N VAL A 63 -6.27 -5.78 -4.90
CA VAL A 63 -5.51 -4.53 -4.77
C VAL A 63 -6.31 -3.49 -3.99
N GLU A 64 -7.59 -3.30 -4.35
CA GLU A 64 -8.48 -2.37 -3.66
C GLU A 64 -8.61 -2.70 -2.18
N HIS A 65 -8.85 -3.97 -1.84
CA HIS A 65 -8.97 -4.42 -0.46
C HIS A 65 -7.69 -4.19 0.34
N HIS A 66 -6.54 -4.57 -0.21
CA HIS A 66 -5.25 -4.38 0.45
C HIS A 66 -4.95 -2.89 0.67
N SER A 67 -5.03 -2.08 -0.38
CA SER A 67 -4.73 -0.64 -0.30
C SER A 67 -5.71 0.12 0.61
N ASN A 68 -6.99 -0.25 0.63
CA ASN A 68 -7.95 0.33 1.57
C ASN A 68 -7.64 -0.05 3.02
N ALA A 69 -7.15 -1.26 3.28
CA ALA A 69 -6.71 -1.66 4.61
C ALA A 69 -5.50 -0.84 5.09
N GLU A 70 -4.51 -0.62 4.21
CA GLU A 70 -3.34 0.22 4.47
C GLU A 70 -3.76 1.68 4.75
N LEU A 71 -4.57 2.28 3.88
CA LEU A 71 -5.08 3.64 4.06
C LEU A 71 -5.90 3.77 5.35
N ALA A 72 -6.71 2.78 5.69
CA ALA A 72 -7.46 2.78 6.94
C ALA A 72 -6.56 2.66 8.17
N ALA A 73 -5.48 1.87 8.11
CA ALA A 73 -4.48 1.81 9.16
C ALA A 73 -3.79 3.16 9.36
N GLY A 74 -3.37 3.81 8.27
CA GLY A 74 -2.79 5.14 8.29
C GLY A 74 -3.70 6.21 8.89
N ARG A 75 -4.99 6.20 8.51
CA ARG A 75 -6.00 7.11 9.09
C ARG A 75 -6.17 6.89 10.60
N ARG A 76 -6.29 5.65 11.05
CA ARG A 76 -6.38 5.34 12.50
C ARG A 76 -5.14 5.82 13.24
N ARG A 77 -3.96 5.56 12.69
CA ARG A 77 -2.69 6.01 13.28
C ARG A 77 -2.66 7.54 13.42
N LEU A 78 -3.11 8.25 12.39
CA LEU A 78 -3.21 9.71 12.39
C LEU A 78 -4.21 10.26 13.40
N GLU A 79 -5.32 9.55 13.65
CA GLU A 79 -6.33 9.89 14.65
C GLU A 79 -5.84 9.68 16.09
N GLU A 80 -5.12 8.58 16.34
CA GLU A 80 -4.56 8.26 17.66
C GLU A 80 -3.47 9.24 18.10
N LEU A 81 -2.78 9.84 17.14
CA LEU A 81 -1.75 10.81 17.43
C LEU A 81 -2.37 12.16 17.77
N ALA A 82 -2.32 12.52 19.06
CA ALA A 82 -2.72 13.85 19.54
C ALA A 82 -2.17 14.97 18.65
N THR A 83 -3.01 15.95 18.34
CA THR A 83 -2.67 17.17 17.60
C THR A 83 -1.69 18.02 18.41
N ARG A 84 -0.40 17.68 18.34
CA ARG A 84 0.70 18.47 18.90
C ARG A 84 1.78 18.59 17.84
N ASN A 85 2.40 19.77 17.80
CA ASN A 85 3.56 20.10 16.97
C ASN A 85 4.57 18.94 17.04
N ARG A 86 4.71 18.19 15.96
CA ARG A 86 5.59 17.00 15.93
C ARG A 86 6.98 17.45 15.54
N GLY A 87 7.99 16.87 16.17
CA GLY A 87 9.35 17.02 15.65
C GLY A 87 9.44 16.38 14.27
N VAL A 88 10.33 16.90 13.42
CA VAL A 88 10.58 16.43 12.05
C VAL A 88 10.71 14.90 11.98
N GLN A 89 11.42 14.29 12.94
CA GLN A 89 11.57 12.84 13.03
C GLN A 89 10.23 12.09 13.05
N ALA A 90 9.31 12.49 13.92
CA ALA A 90 8.03 11.80 14.07
C ALA A 90 7.16 11.97 12.81
N THR A 91 7.32 13.08 12.06
CA THR A 91 6.66 13.27 10.77
C THR A 91 7.25 12.36 9.70
N VAL A 92 8.59 12.27 9.64
CA VAL A 92 9.31 11.37 8.74
C VAL A 92 8.89 9.93 8.96
N ASP A 93 8.88 9.45 10.21
CA ASP A 93 8.52 8.07 10.55
C ASP A 93 7.11 7.73 10.06
N LEU A 94 6.15 8.65 10.26
CA LEU A 94 4.76 8.46 9.80
C LEU A 94 4.64 8.44 8.28
N VAL A 95 5.34 9.34 7.58
CA VAL A 95 5.34 9.37 6.11
C VAL A 95 5.95 8.08 5.57
N LEU A 96 7.06 7.62 6.13
CA LEU A 96 7.69 6.36 5.71
C LEU A 96 6.84 5.15 6.04
N GLU A 97 6.12 5.13 7.17
CA GLU A 97 5.16 4.07 7.48
C GLU A 97 4.08 3.99 6.38
N MET A 98 3.59 5.12 5.87
CA MET A 98 2.59 5.14 4.79
C MET A 98 3.15 4.67 3.45
N LEU A 99 4.37 5.11 3.12
CA LEU A 99 4.99 4.82 1.82
C LEU A 99 5.59 3.41 1.76
N LEU A 100 6.23 2.96 2.85
CA LEU A 100 7.03 1.75 2.91
C LEU A 100 6.35 0.61 3.68
N GLY A 101 5.29 0.91 4.42
CA GLY A 101 4.65 -0.04 5.34
C GLY A 101 5.28 -0.01 6.74
N PRO A 102 4.75 -0.82 7.67
CA PRO A 102 5.23 -0.87 9.04
C PRO A 102 6.71 -1.25 9.08
N GLU A 103 7.46 -0.59 9.96
CA GLU A 103 8.85 -0.93 10.24
C GLU A 103 8.93 -2.23 11.04
N THR A 104 9.93 -3.05 10.73
CA THR A 104 10.25 -4.25 11.52
C THR A 104 11.56 -4.06 12.26
N ASP A 105 11.66 -4.58 13.49
CA ASP A 105 12.88 -4.48 14.31
C ASP A 105 14.09 -5.20 13.67
N ASP A 106 13.83 -6.18 12.82
CA ASP A 106 14.85 -6.87 12.04
C ASP A 106 15.10 -6.15 10.71
N ALA A 107 16.33 -5.70 10.48
CA ALA A 107 16.70 -4.88 9.33
C ALA A 107 16.62 -5.65 8.00
N GLU A 108 16.97 -6.94 7.99
CA GLU A 108 16.90 -7.77 6.79
C GLU A 108 15.44 -8.02 6.40
N ALA A 109 14.58 -8.32 7.38
CA ALA A 109 13.14 -8.45 7.17
C ALA A 109 12.49 -7.13 6.73
N ASP A 110 12.93 -5.97 7.25
CA ASP A 110 12.40 -4.67 6.81
C ASP A 110 12.79 -4.41 5.36
N ALA A 111 14.07 -4.65 5.01
CA ALA A 111 14.56 -4.50 3.64
C ALA A 111 13.81 -5.42 2.67
N GLU A 112 13.55 -6.67 3.06
CA GLU A 112 12.75 -7.62 2.27
C GLU A 112 11.31 -7.13 2.11
N ALA A 113 10.67 -6.65 3.18
CA ALA A 113 9.31 -6.11 3.13
C ALA A 113 9.20 -4.89 2.20
N VAL A 114 10.19 -3.99 2.26
CA VAL A 114 10.31 -2.82 1.37
C VAL A 114 10.52 -3.27 -0.08
N LEU A 115 11.41 -4.23 -0.33
CA LEU A 115 11.64 -4.78 -1.67
C LEU A 115 10.36 -5.36 -2.27
N LEU A 116 9.67 -6.23 -1.54
CA LEU A 116 8.42 -6.86 -1.97
C LEU A 116 7.34 -5.81 -2.27
N ARG A 117 7.30 -4.71 -1.50
CA ARG A 117 6.42 -3.58 -1.81
C ARG A 117 6.77 -2.92 -3.13
N TYR A 118 8.04 -2.59 -3.38
CA TYR A 118 8.47 -1.96 -4.63
C TYR A 118 8.27 -2.87 -5.84
N GLU A 119 8.49 -4.18 -5.70
CA GLU A 119 8.17 -5.16 -6.74
C GLU A 119 6.69 -5.07 -7.14
N ARG A 120 5.77 -5.02 -6.17
CA ARG A 120 4.33 -4.86 -6.42
C ARG A 120 3.99 -3.52 -7.08
N LEU A 121 4.57 -2.43 -6.59
CA LEU A 121 4.35 -1.09 -7.16
C LEU A 121 4.78 -1.04 -8.64
N VAL A 122 5.99 -1.50 -8.95
CA VAL A 122 6.50 -1.54 -10.33
C VAL A 122 5.71 -2.50 -11.21
N ALA A 123 5.34 -3.67 -10.68
CA ALA A 123 4.53 -4.66 -11.40
C ALA A 123 3.13 -4.15 -11.77
N THR A 124 2.61 -3.12 -11.08
CA THR A 124 1.33 -2.48 -11.41
C THR A 124 1.36 -1.84 -12.81
N GLY A 125 2.50 -1.30 -13.25
CA GLY A 125 2.63 -0.65 -14.56
C GLY A 125 2.36 -1.57 -15.76
N ARG A 126 2.44 -2.89 -15.57
CA ARG A 126 2.11 -3.90 -16.60
C ARG A 126 0.61 -4.25 -16.67
N ARG A 127 -0.22 -3.60 -15.85
CA ARG A 127 -1.64 -3.95 -15.64
C ARG A 127 -2.53 -2.71 -15.89
N PRO A 128 -2.73 -2.32 -17.16
CA PRO A 128 -3.42 -1.08 -17.49
C PRO A 128 -4.87 -1.02 -17.00
N TYR A 129 -5.53 -2.18 -16.78
CA TYR A 129 -6.86 -2.26 -16.21
C TYR A 129 -6.95 -1.73 -14.77
N LEU A 130 -5.84 -1.68 -14.03
CA LEU A 130 -5.79 -1.10 -12.68
C LEU A 130 -5.74 0.44 -12.68
N ARG A 131 -5.52 1.10 -13.83
CA ARG A 131 -5.32 2.55 -13.90
C ARG A 131 -6.42 3.37 -13.20
N PRO A 132 -7.74 3.09 -13.37
CA PRO A 132 -8.78 3.84 -12.67
C PRO A 132 -8.66 3.70 -11.15
N LEU A 133 -8.48 2.47 -10.66
CA LEU A 133 -8.31 2.19 -9.24
C LEU A 133 -7.06 2.90 -8.69
N MET A 134 -5.93 2.80 -9.38
CA MET A 134 -4.69 3.41 -8.92
C MET A 134 -4.77 4.93 -8.82
N ARG A 135 -5.48 5.61 -9.75
CA ARG A 135 -5.71 7.06 -9.62
C ARG A 135 -6.50 7.42 -8.36
N THR A 136 -7.52 6.63 -8.03
CA THR A 136 -8.30 6.83 -6.81
C THR A 136 -7.45 6.58 -5.56
N LEU A 137 -6.65 5.51 -5.55
CA LEU A 137 -5.79 5.17 -4.42
C LEU A 137 -4.67 6.20 -4.21
N SER A 138 -4.02 6.67 -5.29
CA SER A 138 -3.00 7.71 -5.21
C SER A 138 -3.57 9.01 -4.64
N ALA A 139 -4.74 9.46 -5.11
CA ALA A 139 -5.37 10.67 -4.57
C ALA A 139 -5.68 10.54 -3.06
N GLN A 140 -6.17 9.38 -2.61
CA GLN A 140 -6.42 9.15 -1.18
C GLN A 140 -5.15 9.09 -0.34
N LEU A 141 -4.06 8.56 -0.91
CA LEU A 141 -2.76 8.56 -0.26
C LEU A 141 -2.20 9.98 -0.14
N ASP A 142 -2.29 10.77 -1.21
CA ASP A 142 -1.83 12.17 -1.24
C ASP A 142 -2.59 13.03 -0.23
N GLU A 143 -3.91 12.86 -0.13
CA GLU A 143 -4.74 13.50 0.90
C GLU A 143 -4.27 13.14 2.32
N LEU A 144 -3.99 11.85 2.57
CA LEU A 144 -3.53 11.39 3.87
C LEU A 144 -2.13 11.94 4.22
N LEU A 145 -1.20 11.95 3.27
CA LEU A 145 0.14 12.50 3.46
C LEU A 145 0.10 14.01 3.70
N THR A 146 -0.73 14.74 2.93
CA THR A 146 -0.96 16.18 3.14
C THR A 146 -1.46 16.47 4.55
N GLU A 147 -2.42 15.69 5.04
CA GLU A 147 -2.95 15.83 6.40
C GLU A 147 -1.89 15.50 7.48
N ILE A 148 -1.02 14.50 7.24
CA ILE A 148 0.11 14.19 8.14
C ILE A 148 1.03 15.40 8.28
N PHE A 149 1.39 16.03 7.17
CA PHE A 149 2.24 17.23 7.15
C PHE A 149 1.56 18.43 7.84
N ALA A 150 0.28 18.68 7.53
CA ALA A 150 -0.49 19.76 8.14
C ALA A 150 -0.60 19.60 9.67
N ARG A 151 -0.94 18.40 10.17
CA ARG A 151 -1.03 18.12 11.61
C ARG A 151 0.31 18.12 12.33
N SER A 152 1.40 17.97 11.59
CA SER A 152 2.76 18.02 12.14
C SER A 152 3.29 19.44 12.31
N GLY A 153 2.61 20.45 11.75
CA GLY A 153 3.04 21.85 11.79
C GLY A 153 3.87 22.28 10.57
N THR A 154 3.98 21.42 9.55
CA THR A 154 4.77 21.64 8.34
C THR A 154 3.88 21.41 7.10
N PRO A 155 2.82 22.20 6.88
CA PRO A 155 1.94 22.01 5.73
C PRO A 155 2.73 22.17 4.43
N VAL A 156 2.53 21.23 3.49
CA VAL A 156 3.21 21.22 2.19
C VAL A 156 2.22 21.47 1.06
N SER A 157 2.71 22.06 -0.03
CA SER A 157 1.95 22.15 -1.29
C SER A 157 1.86 20.79 -1.99
N ALA A 158 0.95 20.63 -2.95
CA ALA A 158 0.85 19.40 -3.76
C ALA A 158 2.16 19.10 -4.53
N ASP A 159 2.76 20.12 -5.16
CA ASP A 159 4.04 19.99 -5.87
C ASP A 159 5.17 19.60 -4.92
N GLU A 160 5.16 20.11 -3.70
CA GLU A 160 6.13 19.77 -2.69
C GLU A 160 5.95 18.34 -2.19
N LEU A 161 4.71 17.90 -1.94
CA LEU A 161 4.40 16.52 -1.61
C LEU A 161 4.89 15.57 -2.71
N GLU A 162 4.61 15.87 -3.98
CA GLU A 162 5.09 15.08 -5.12
C GLU A 162 6.61 14.96 -5.12
N ARG A 163 7.33 16.07 -4.88
CA ARG A 163 8.80 16.06 -4.77
C ARG A 163 9.30 15.21 -3.59
N LEU A 164 8.66 15.28 -2.42
CA LEU A 164 9.06 14.52 -1.24
C LEU A 164 8.84 13.01 -1.44
N VAL A 165 7.71 12.63 -2.05
CA VAL A 165 7.43 11.22 -2.40
C VAL A 165 8.45 10.73 -3.43
N ALA A 166 8.72 11.51 -4.48
CA ALA A 166 9.72 11.17 -5.48
C ALA A 166 11.13 11.02 -4.89
N LEU A 167 11.47 11.83 -3.87
CA LEU A 167 12.73 11.74 -3.15
C LEU A 167 12.83 10.45 -2.33
N VAL A 168 11.76 10.07 -1.62
CA VAL A 168 11.67 8.80 -0.89
C VAL A 168 11.81 7.62 -1.88
N ASP A 169 11.04 7.62 -2.96
CA ASP A 169 11.08 6.56 -3.97
C ASP A 169 12.46 6.42 -4.60
N GLY A 170 13.09 7.54 -4.97
CA GLY A 170 14.44 7.54 -5.51
C GLY A 170 15.47 7.01 -4.51
N ALA A 171 15.36 7.37 -3.24
CA ALA A 171 16.25 6.88 -2.19
C ALA A 171 16.12 5.37 -2.00
N VAL A 172 14.89 4.85 -1.94
CA VAL A 172 14.64 3.41 -1.79
C VAL A 172 15.13 2.64 -3.01
N VAL A 173 14.76 3.07 -4.22
CA VAL A 173 15.19 2.38 -5.44
C VAL A 173 16.71 2.33 -5.56
N ASN A 174 17.41 3.43 -5.25
CA ASN A 174 18.88 3.44 -5.26
C ASN A 174 19.48 2.50 -4.20
N ALA A 175 18.89 2.45 -3.00
CA ALA A 175 19.32 1.53 -1.94
C ALA A 175 19.11 0.06 -2.35
N LEU A 176 17.97 -0.27 -2.94
CA LEU A 176 17.69 -1.62 -3.46
C LEU A 176 18.64 -2.01 -4.60
N ILE A 177 18.96 -1.09 -5.51
CA ILE A 177 19.96 -1.33 -6.58
C ILE A 177 21.34 -1.62 -5.99
N ALA A 178 21.71 -0.92 -4.92
CA ALA A 178 22.97 -1.12 -4.21
C ALA A 178 22.99 -2.36 -3.31
N ILE A 179 21.85 -3.07 -3.16
CA ILE A 179 21.67 -4.16 -2.20
C ILE A 179 22.01 -3.66 -0.77
N ASP A 180 21.64 -2.42 -0.47
CA ASP A 180 21.78 -1.83 0.86
C ASP A 180 20.76 -2.49 1.79
N PRO A 181 21.18 -3.02 2.96
CA PRO A 181 20.26 -3.64 3.93
C PRO A 181 19.37 -2.63 4.66
N ALA A 182 19.48 -1.32 4.39
CA ALA A 182 18.73 -0.27 5.07
C ALA A 182 18.04 0.73 4.12
N PRO A 183 17.17 0.29 3.19
CA PRO A 183 16.48 1.18 2.26
C PRO A 183 15.58 2.20 2.95
N ARG A 184 14.91 1.83 4.05
CA ARG A 184 14.12 2.74 4.89
C ARG A 184 14.99 3.85 5.50
N ALA A 185 16.17 3.50 6.00
CA ALA A 185 17.10 4.48 6.56
C ALA A 185 17.60 5.45 5.48
N ALA A 186 17.81 4.99 4.24
CA ALA A 186 18.14 5.86 3.11
C ALA A 186 17.02 6.87 2.82
N ALA A 187 15.77 6.41 2.76
CA ALA A 187 14.60 7.27 2.59
C ALA A 187 14.43 8.27 3.74
N SER A 188 14.60 7.82 4.99
CA SER A 188 14.52 8.64 6.20
C SER A 188 15.51 9.79 6.17
N ARG A 189 16.79 9.52 5.88
CA ARG A 189 17.82 10.56 5.74
C ARG A 189 17.46 11.60 4.68
N MET A 190 16.97 11.15 3.52
CA MET A 190 16.61 12.09 2.44
C MET A 190 15.42 12.96 2.81
N LEU A 191 14.39 12.38 3.42
CA LEU A 191 13.20 13.12 3.83
C LEU A 191 13.50 14.09 4.98
N GLN A 192 14.30 13.68 5.98
CA GLN A 192 14.79 14.57 7.05
C GLN A 192 15.53 15.78 6.49
N ASN A 193 16.53 15.55 5.64
CA ASN A 193 17.32 16.63 5.04
C ASN A 193 16.46 17.61 4.23
N ALA A 194 15.41 17.11 3.56
CA ALA A 194 14.50 17.94 2.80
C ALA A 194 13.59 18.80 3.69
N LEU A 195 13.27 18.35 4.91
CA LEU A 195 12.43 19.07 5.87
C LEU A 195 13.23 20.03 6.77
N ASP A 196 14.49 19.71 7.07
CA ASP A 196 15.38 20.57 7.86
C ASP A 196 15.94 21.77 7.05
N GLY A 197 15.84 21.71 5.72
CA GLY A 197 16.32 22.75 4.80
C GLY A 197 15.31 23.87 4.50
N THR A 198 14.13 23.86 5.15
CA THR A 198 12.99 24.75 4.89
C THR A 198 12.82 25.78 6.02
#